data_AF-T0XTS0-F1
#
_entry.id   AF-T0XTS0-F1
#
_cell.length_a   1.000
_cell.length_b   1.000
_cell.length_c   1.000
_cell.angle_alpha   90.00
_cell.angle_beta   90.00
_cell.angle_gamma   90.00
#
_symmetry.space_group_name_H-M   'P 1'
#
loop_
_entity.id
_entity.type
_entity.pdbx_description
1 polymer ?
#
loop_
_entity_poly.entity_id
_entity_poly.type
_entity_poly.pdbx_seq_one_letter_code
_entity_poly.pdbx_strand_id
1 'polypeptide(L)'
;MASHLVLLGLGGLSLELLDPLIHNGWLPNLEFLMGRGVVGSLSSDLPPYAATEWTTLLTGEGPGTTGFLEGSRKTPGSYFPEVASLRALGPALSPLPSRPELHETVLVGVPIPPAPGPR
;
A
#
# COMPACT_ATOMS: atom_id res chain seq x y z
N MET A 1 19.71 8.79 18.32
CA MET A 1 18.40 8.20 18.68
C MET A 1 17.89 7.46 17.45
N ALA A 2 17.42 6.24 17.59
CA ALA A 2 16.80 5.52 16.48
C ALA A 2 15.45 6.16 16.16
N SER A 3 15.27 6.63 14.92
CA SER A 3 14.00 7.15 14.43
C SER A 3 13.15 6.01 13.91
N HIS A 4 11.95 5.82 14.46
CA HIS A 4 10.98 4.88 13.92
C HIS A 4 10.27 5.54 12.73
N LEU A 5 10.17 4.82 11.62
CA LEU A 5 9.36 5.21 10.47
C LEU A 5 8.08 4.39 10.46
N VAL A 6 6.94 5.06 10.39
CA VAL A 6 5.63 4.41 10.22
C VAL A 6 5.05 4.88 8.91
N LEU A 7 4.72 3.92 8.04
CA LEU A 7 3.96 4.15 6.81
C LEU A 7 2.53 3.70 7.04
N LEU A 8 1.57 4.62 6.91
CA LEU A 8 0.14 4.35 7.04
C LEU A 8 -0.50 4.60 5.68
N GLY A 9 -1.12 3.59 5.07
CA GLY A 9 -1.99 3.81 3.92
C GLY A 9 -3.44 3.66 4.32
N LEU A 10 -4.21 4.70 4.01
CA LEU A 10 -5.61 4.83 4.33
C LEU A 10 -6.40 4.78 3.02
N GLY A 11 -7.04 3.65 2.74
CA GLY A 11 -7.83 3.47 1.51
C GLY A 11 -9.08 4.34 1.51
N GLY A 12 -9.39 4.95 0.36
CA GLY A 12 -10.64 5.70 0.15
C GLY A 12 -10.67 7.11 0.74
N LEU A 13 -9.53 7.68 1.13
CA LEU A 13 -9.43 9.05 1.65
C LEU A 13 -8.67 9.97 0.68
N SER A 14 -9.38 10.55 -0.29
CA SER A 14 -8.81 11.58 -1.15
C SER A 14 -8.65 12.91 -0.41
N LEU A 15 -7.80 13.81 -0.91
CA LEU A 15 -7.62 15.14 -0.29
C LEU A 15 -8.94 15.92 -0.26
N GLU A 16 -9.78 15.77 -1.29
CA GLU A 16 -11.10 16.41 -1.38
C GLU A 16 -12.09 15.87 -0.34
N LEU A 17 -11.94 14.62 0.08
CA LEU A 17 -12.74 14.03 1.16
C LEU A 17 -12.20 14.41 2.55
N LEU A 18 -10.89 14.62 2.69
CA LEU A 18 -10.28 14.99 3.96
C LEU A 18 -10.73 16.37 4.44
N ASP A 19 -10.82 17.35 3.55
CA ASP A 19 -11.19 18.73 3.88
C ASP A 19 -12.50 18.85 4.68
N PRO A 20 -13.66 18.35 4.19
CA PRO A 20 -14.89 18.44 4.96
C PRO A 20 -14.86 17.60 6.24
N LEU A 21 -14.13 16.49 6.28
CA LEU A 21 -14.03 15.65 7.47
C LEU A 21 -13.20 16.32 8.58
N ILE A 22 -12.10 16.99 8.21
CA ILE A 22 -11.29 17.80 9.12
C ILE A 22 -12.08 19.01 9.60
N HIS A 23 -12.74 19.74 8.69
CA HIS A 23 -13.51 20.93 9.05
C HIS A 23 -14.62 20.63 10.06
N ASN A 24 -15.26 19.47 9.94
CA ASN A 24 -16.30 19.01 10.87
C ASN A 24 -15.74 18.37 12.16
N GLY A 25 -14.41 18.37 12.37
CA GLY A 25 -13.75 17.88 13.57
C GLY A 25 -13.63 16.35 13.69
N TRP A 26 -13.87 15.58 12.63
CA TRP A 26 -13.85 14.11 12.68
C TRP A 26 -12.43 13.52 12.64
N LEU A 27 -11.47 14.26 12.10
CA LEU A 27 -10.10 13.77 11.86
C LEU A 27 -9.02 14.61 12.56
N PRO A 28 -9.12 14.87 13.88
CA PRO A 28 -8.22 15.80 14.58
C PRO A 28 -6.74 15.36 14.57
N ASN A 29 -6.48 14.05 14.52
CA ASN A 29 -5.10 13.54 14.43
C ASN A 29 -4.51 13.73 13.03
N LEU A 30 -5.31 13.58 11.96
CA LEU A 30 -4.84 13.84 10.61
C LEU A 30 -4.65 15.34 10.38
N GLU A 31 -5.56 16.18 10.87
CA GLU A 31 -5.40 17.64 10.87
C GLU A 31 -4.07 18.05 11.54
N PHE A 32 -3.79 17.50 12.72
CA PHE A 32 -2.55 17.75 13.44
C PHE A 32 -1.30 17.35 12.64
N LEU A 33 -1.32 16.19 11.98
CA LEU A 33 -0.21 15.71 11.16
C LEU A 33 -0.03 16.56 9.89
N MET A 34 -1.11 16.91 9.22
CA MET A 34 -1.10 17.76 8.02
C MET A 34 -0.56 19.15 8.32
N GLY A 35 -0.90 19.74 9.48
CA GLY A 35 -0.40 21.06 9.89
C GLY A 35 1.07 21.09 10.32
N ARG A 36 1.70 19.93 10.53
CA ARG A 36 3.12 19.80 10.95
C ARG A 36 4.00 19.11 9.90
N GLY A 37 3.40 18.64 8.82
CA GLY A 37 4.05 17.87 7.78
C GLY A 37 3.92 18.51 6.41
N VAL A 38 4.10 17.69 5.38
CA VAL A 38 3.88 18.07 3.98
C VAL A 38 2.71 17.26 3.45
N VAL A 39 1.81 17.94 2.75
CA VAL A 39 0.63 17.34 2.12
C VAL A 39 0.69 17.62 0.63
N GLY A 40 0.40 16.61 -0.18
CA GLY A 40 0.30 16.76 -1.62
C GLY A 40 -0.33 15.55 -2.27
N SER A 41 -0.85 15.74 -3.48
CA SER A 41 -1.39 14.66 -4.29
C SER A 41 -0.27 13.77 -4.82
N LEU A 42 -0.49 12.46 -4.80
CA LEU A 42 0.40 11.48 -5.43
C LEU A 42 -0.22 11.00 -6.74
N SER A 43 0.64 10.72 -7.73
CA SER A 43 0.21 10.03 -8.94
C SER A 43 -0.02 8.55 -8.62
N SER A 44 -1.18 8.03 -9.02
CA SER A 44 -1.48 6.60 -8.91
C SER A 44 -0.84 5.83 -10.07
N ASP A 45 -0.56 4.56 -9.82
CA ASP A 45 -0.09 3.62 -10.85
C ASP A 45 -1.22 3.26 -11.81
N LEU A 46 -0.83 2.82 -13.02
CA LEU A 46 -1.76 2.24 -13.97
C LEU A 46 -1.52 0.73 -14.10
N PRO A 47 -2.49 -0.13 -13.76
CA PRO A 47 -3.85 0.20 -13.32
C PRO A 47 -3.97 0.57 -11.82
N PRO A 48 -4.94 1.42 -11.42
CA PRO A 48 -5.10 1.93 -10.06
C PRO A 48 -5.82 0.93 -9.14
N TYR A 49 -5.25 -0.27 -9.03
CA TYR A 49 -5.74 -1.30 -8.12
C TYR A 49 -4.95 -1.29 -6.83
N ALA A 50 -5.61 -1.52 -5.70
CA ALA A 50 -4.95 -1.57 -4.39
C ALA A 50 -3.74 -2.54 -4.39
N ALA A 51 -3.89 -3.73 -4.97
CA ALA A 51 -2.79 -4.69 -5.05
C ALA A 51 -1.60 -4.16 -5.88
N THR A 52 -1.86 -3.40 -6.94
CA THR A 52 -0.81 -2.71 -7.71
C THR A 52 -0.13 -1.65 -6.86
N GLU A 53 -0.89 -0.69 -6.34
CA GLU A 53 -0.37 0.48 -5.62
C GLU A 53 0.45 0.10 -4.38
N TRP A 54 -0.04 -0.85 -3.58
CA TRP A 54 0.67 -1.31 -2.39
C TRP A 54 1.96 -2.03 -2.72
N THR A 55 2.02 -2.76 -3.83
CA THR A 55 3.24 -3.47 -4.22
C THR A 55 4.27 -2.53 -4.83
N THR A 56 3.85 -1.54 -5.62
CA THR A 56 4.74 -0.47 -6.05
C THR A 56 5.27 0.31 -4.85
N LEU A 57 4.42 0.66 -3.89
CA LEU A 57 4.82 1.39 -2.68
C LEU A 57 5.86 0.63 -1.86
N LEU A 58 5.69 -0.69 -1.69
CA LEU A 58 6.58 -1.52 -0.89
C LEU A 58 7.91 -1.84 -1.59
N THR A 59 7.91 -1.91 -2.92
CA THR A 59 9.07 -2.39 -3.69
C THR A 59 9.83 -1.28 -4.43
N GLY A 60 9.18 -0.15 -4.68
CA GLY A 60 9.68 0.90 -5.58
C GLY A 60 9.59 0.53 -7.07
N GLU A 61 9.02 -0.62 -7.41
CA GLU A 61 8.96 -1.17 -8.76
C GLU A 61 7.56 -1.07 -9.36
N GLY A 62 7.46 -0.79 -10.66
CA GLY A 62 6.16 -0.66 -11.33
C GLY A 62 5.41 -1.98 -11.56
N PRO A 63 4.12 -1.94 -11.94
CA PRO A 63 3.27 -3.12 -12.16
C PRO A 63 3.83 -4.13 -13.17
N GLY A 64 4.59 -3.65 -14.17
CA GLY A 64 5.24 -4.52 -15.16
C GLY A 64 6.32 -5.43 -14.54
N THR A 65 6.98 -4.97 -13.48
CA THR A 65 7.99 -5.72 -12.73
C THR A 65 7.34 -6.59 -11.65
N THR A 66 6.40 -6.03 -10.87
CA THR A 66 5.79 -6.75 -9.74
C THR A 66 4.79 -7.81 -10.19
N GLY A 67 4.09 -7.54 -11.30
CA GLY A 67 3.04 -8.38 -11.87
C GLY A 67 1.75 -8.40 -11.06
N PHE A 68 1.64 -7.65 -9.96
CA PHE A 68 0.42 -7.59 -9.15
C PHE A 68 -0.63 -6.71 -9.81
N LEU A 69 -1.85 -7.24 -9.92
CA LEU A 69 -3.03 -6.62 -10.50
C LEU A 69 -4.24 -6.89 -9.59
N GLU A 70 -5.44 -6.54 -10.02
CA GLU A 70 -6.68 -6.80 -9.28
C GLU A 70 -6.84 -8.30 -8.97
N GLY A 71 -6.70 -8.67 -7.69
CA GLY A 71 -6.87 -10.03 -7.17
C GLY A 71 -5.89 -11.08 -7.70
N SER A 72 -4.97 -10.70 -8.58
CA SER A 72 -4.15 -11.64 -9.34
C SER A 72 -2.71 -11.16 -9.49
N ARG A 73 -1.81 -12.10 -9.80
CA ARG A 73 -0.41 -11.83 -10.09
C ARG A 73 -0.02 -12.52 -11.38
N LYS A 74 0.61 -11.78 -12.28
CA LYS A 74 1.22 -12.30 -13.51
C LYS A 74 2.68 -12.66 -13.27
N THR A 75 3.00 -13.94 -13.36
CA THR A 75 4.38 -14.44 -13.29
C THR A 75 4.98 -14.50 -14.70
N PRO A 76 6.23 -14.03 -14.92
CA PRO A 76 6.91 -14.20 -16.19
C PRO A 76 6.97 -15.66 -16.63
N GLY A 77 6.63 -15.95 -17.88
CA GLY A 77 6.62 -17.30 -18.43
C GLY A 77 5.40 -18.16 -18.05
N SER A 78 4.45 -17.64 -17.25
CA SER A 78 3.19 -18.34 -16.98
C SER A 78 2.10 -17.95 -18.00
N TYR A 79 1.20 -18.89 -18.30
CA TYR A 79 -0.04 -18.57 -19.03
C TYR A 79 -1.11 -18.04 -18.07
N PHE A 80 -1.43 -18.82 -17.03
CA PHE A 80 -2.45 -18.47 -16.06
C PHE A 80 -1.92 -17.51 -14.97
N PRO A 81 -2.73 -16.52 -14.55
CA PRO A 81 -2.39 -15.70 -13.40
C PRO A 81 -2.55 -16.48 -12.09
N GLU A 82 -1.73 -16.12 -11.11
CA GLU A 82 -1.81 -16.63 -9.74
C GLU A 82 -2.72 -15.75 -8.88
N VAL A 83 -3.21 -16.28 -7.76
CA VAL A 83 -3.92 -15.46 -6.77
C VAL A 83 -2.93 -14.48 -6.12
N ALA A 84 -3.27 -13.20 -6.09
CA ALA A 84 -2.44 -12.20 -5.43
C ALA A 84 -2.33 -12.50 -3.93
N SER A 85 -1.10 -12.65 -3.45
CA SER A 85 -0.80 -12.82 -2.02
C SER A 85 0.43 -12.02 -1.66
N LEU A 86 0.39 -11.33 -0.52
CA LEU A 86 1.60 -10.67 0.01
C LEU A 86 2.73 -11.67 0.27
N ARG A 87 2.43 -12.97 0.49
CA ARG A 87 3.46 -14.01 0.59
C ARG A 87 4.25 -14.18 -0.71
N ALA A 88 3.60 -13.95 -1.85
CA ALA A 88 4.25 -14.01 -3.16
C ALA A 88 5.21 -12.83 -3.39
N LEU A 89 5.17 -11.79 -2.55
CA LEU A 89 6.15 -10.71 -2.55
C LEU A 89 7.50 -11.11 -1.91
N GLY A 90 7.67 -12.32 -1.36
CA GLY A 90 8.88 -12.71 -0.62
C GLY A 90 10.21 -12.20 -1.22
N PRO A 91 10.62 -12.66 -2.43
CA PRO A 91 11.83 -12.15 -3.09
C PRO A 91 11.72 -10.69 -3.57
N ALA A 92 10.51 -10.20 -3.83
CA ALA A 92 10.24 -8.84 -4.29
C ALA A 92 10.21 -7.78 -3.17
N LEU A 93 10.17 -8.19 -1.88
CA LEU A 93 10.43 -7.34 -0.71
C LEU A 93 11.92 -7.19 -0.42
N SER A 94 12.77 -7.97 -1.10
CA SER A 94 14.23 -7.83 -1.04
C SER A 94 14.79 -6.45 -1.47
N PRO A 95 14.07 -5.55 -2.17
CA PRO A 95 14.57 -4.22 -2.49
C PRO A 95 13.98 -3.11 -1.60
N LEU A 96 13.21 -3.41 -0.53
CA LEU A 96 13.39 -2.53 0.64
C LEU A 96 14.88 -2.66 0.92
N PRO A 97 15.69 -1.60 0.72
CA PRO A 97 17.13 -1.75 0.80
C PRO A 97 17.39 -2.46 2.12
N SER A 98 18.11 -3.58 2.05
CA SER A 98 18.57 -4.34 3.21
C SER A 98 19.45 -3.39 4.02
N ARG A 99 18.82 -2.43 4.69
CA ARG A 99 19.47 -1.36 5.40
C ARG A 99 19.83 -2.03 6.70
N PRO A 100 21.13 -2.28 6.96
CA PRO A 100 21.55 -2.91 8.19
C PRO A 100 21.15 -2.09 9.43
N GLU A 101 20.75 -0.82 9.25
CA GLU A 101 20.22 0.06 10.29
C GLU A 101 18.69 -0.02 10.52
N LEU A 102 17.92 -0.73 9.69
CA LEU A 102 16.51 -1.03 9.99
C LEU A 102 16.47 -2.25 10.90
N HIS A 103 16.34 -2.01 12.20
CA HIS A 103 16.38 -3.06 13.21
C HIS A 103 15.23 -4.06 13.07
N GLU A 104 14.02 -3.63 12.70
CA GLU A 104 12.85 -4.49 12.45
C GLU A 104 11.86 -3.83 11.46
N THR A 105 11.25 -4.62 10.56
CA THR A 105 10.14 -4.18 9.68
C THR A 105 8.92 -5.05 9.94
N VAL A 106 7.77 -4.43 10.22
CA VAL A 106 6.49 -5.12 10.44
C VAL A 106 5.49 -4.65 9.38
N LEU A 107 4.97 -5.60 8.60
CA LEU A 107 3.90 -5.35 7.64
C LEU A 107 2.59 -5.93 8.17
N VAL A 108 1.57 -5.08 8.30
CA VAL A 108 0.22 -5.48 8.72
C VAL A 108 -0.75 -5.16 7.58
N GLY A 109 -1.33 -6.20 6.98
CA GLY A 109 -2.40 -6.07 6.00
C GLY A 109 -3.74 -6.43 6.63
N VAL A 110 -4.80 -5.67 6.30
CA VAL A 110 -6.18 -6.05 6.63
C VAL A 110 -6.66 -7.00 5.53
N PRO A 111 -6.92 -8.28 5.83
CA PRO A 111 -7.35 -9.23 4.80
C PRO A 111 -8.72 -8.84 4.26
N ILE A 112 -8.90 -8.93 2.94
CA ILE A 112 -10.23 -8.92 2.34
C ILE A 112 -10.92 -10.20 2.79
N PRO A 113 -12.07 -10.13 3.49
CA PRO A 113 -12.79 -11.33 3.88
C PRO A 113 -13.20 -12.11 2.62
N PRO A 114 -13.17 -13.45 2.66
CA PRO A 114 -13.62 -14.26 1.54
C PRO A 114 -15.06 -13.86 1.17
N ALA A 115 -15.38 -13.92 -0.12
CA ALA A 115 -16.75 -13.70 -0.57
C ALA A 115 -17.69 -14.60 0.25
N PRO A 116 -18.84 -14.09 0.72
CA PRO A 116 -19.80 -14.91 1.43
C PRO A 116 -20.16 -16.10 0.53
N GLY A 117 -20.17 -17.31 1.11
CA GLY A 117 -20.55 -18.52 0.40
C GLY A 117 -21.98 -18.40 -0.16
N PRO A 118 -22.36 -19.27 -1.12
CA PRO A 118 -23.73 -19.31 -1.61
C PRO A 118 -24.69 -19.44 -0.43
N ARG A 119 -25.74 -18.61 -0.42
CA ARG A 119 -26.85 -18.69 0.55
C ARG A 119 -27.72 -19.91 0.28
#